data_AF-A0A4Q3XTX5-F1
#
_entry.id   AF-A0A4Q3XTX5-F1
#
_cell.length_a   1.000
_cell.length_b   1.000
_cell.length_c   1.000
_cell.angle_alpha   90.00
_cell.angle_beta   90.00
_cell.angle_gamma   90.00
#
_symmetry.space_group_name_H-M   'P 1'
#
loop_
_entity.id
_entity.type
_entity.pdbx_description
1 polymer ?
#
loop_
_entity_poly.entity_id
_entity_poly.type
_entity_poly.pdbx_seq_one_letter_code
_entity_poly.pdbx_strand_id
1 'polypeptide(L)'
;RTAPKVQFIVFCSDAGTADSVAHALSDALGFAVDRHRPDSDSWLGFGDDPARPILVCDRRAEEGLNLQGGQKVVVHYDLPWNPNRIEQRLGRADRYGSGQAVRSLALCCDDDDLEVAWLRYLDEGLRVFDRSIASLQYLIEQTVKDLPELLLMEGVEGVFDLLKRHGGETGLIDREIRSIDSQDALDALGAPPSETLDALSDLDDEWREIDASITGWIQTTLQFERSQDPNASPAGPSPGAGEIFRYRYLTGSRHTLVPLEAFVDRCRPALDVSMRIPRSRDLFTTPYTYRRHSALSRQGRAAGARIMRYGDPLLTGLGEITQRDERGRSTAVWRHVLDSERGAGVDLFFRFDFIVETDVRPAATVLDLAGSLSSSSLTSLSRRGDMSLSPFIHTVWLDAEFEPVADETRLSVLSRPHVMEATDQGGRDFNLNPKRWNVLRDRKLALIEDWAEVCRHARKCAEERLRALPELNEGLHQAARRAQSMDAGRLGLLQARAARAGAEAAGDHRDLELERALSAELIKGVLTPRVSLDAVCAAFLSGDLDLAGALARA
;
A
#
# COMPACT_ATOMS: atom_id res chain seq x y z
N ARG A 1 30.29 12.60 -18.88
CA ARG A 1 29.35 11.71 -19.59
C ARG A 1 28.15 11.54 -18.68
N THR A 2 26.94 11.85 -19.15
CA THR A 2 25.70 11.61 -18.39
C THR A 2 25.58 10.11 -18.11
N ALA A 3 25.24 9.75 -16.87
CA ALA A 3 25.07 8.36 -16.46
C ALA A 3 24.01 7.65 -17.34
N PRO A 4 24.24 6.39 -17.73
CA PRO A 4 23.24 5.65 -18.51
C PRO A 4 21.97 5.45 -17.67
N LYS A 5 20.81 5.61 -18.30
CA LYS A 5 19.47 5.33 -17.73
C LYS A 5 19.19 3.83 -17.56
N VAL A 6 20.21 3.00 -17.78
CA VAL A 6 20.16 1.53 -17.89
C VAL A 6 21.26 0.96 -17.00
N GLN A 7 20.92 -0.04 -16.19
CA GLN A 7 21.85 -0.72 -15.31
C GLN A 7 22.21 -2.11 -15.86
N PHE A 8 23.46 -2.51 -15.68
CA PHE A 8 24.02 -3.77 -16.19
C PHE A 8 24.36 -4.70 -15.03
N ILE A 9 23.94 -5.96 -15.16
CA ILE A 9 24.25 -7.02 -14.19
C ILE A 9 25.07 -8.07 -14.92
N VAL A 10 26.33 -8.23 -14.53
CA VAL A 10 27.25 -9.20 -15.14
C VAL A 10 27.37 -10.41 -14.23
N PHE A 11 26.93 -11.58 -14.69
CA PHE A 11 27.03 -12.83 -13.95
C PHE A 11 28.22 -13.66 -14.40
N CYS A 12 29.02 -14.07 -13.42
CA CYS A 12 30.08 -15.05 -13.56
C CYS A 12 29.77 -16.28 -12.67
N SER A 13 30.26 -17.46 -13.03
CA SER A 13 30.14 -18.67 -12.21
C SER A 13 31.15 -18.69 -11.06
N ASP A 14 32.38 -18.23 -11.29
CA ASP A 14 33.46 -18.24 -10.31
C ASP A 14 33.74 -16.86 -9.70
N ALA A 15 34.09 -16.85 -8.42
CA ALA A 15 34.36 -15.63 -7.67
C ALA A 15 35.63 -14.91 -8.11
N GLY A 16 36.68 -15.65 -8.50
CA GLY A 16 37.93 -15.11 -9.02
C GLY A 16 37.72 -14.45 -10.37
N THR A 17 36.98 -15.10 -11.27
CA THR A 17 36.56 -14.51 -12.55
C THR A 17 35.76 -13.22 -12.33
N ALA A 18 34.79 -13.22 -11.42
CA ALA A 18 34.01 -12.04 -11.09
C ALA A 18 34.88 -10.87 -10.58
N ASP A 19 35.89 -11.16 -9.76
CA ASP A 19 36.84 -10.14 -9.28
C ASP A 19 37.71 -9.60 -10.42
N SER A 20 38.21 -10.46 -11.32
CA SER A 20 38.97 -10.03 -12.50
C SER A 20 38.13 -9.21 -13.48
N VAL A 21 36.88 -9.62 -13.74
CA VAL A 21 35.95 -8.89 -14.61
C VAL A 21 35.60 -7.53 -14.01
N ALA A 22 35.31 -7.45 -12.71
CA ALA A 22 35.02 -6.18 -12.06
C ALA A 22 36.21 -5.21 -12.15
N HIS A 23 37.42 -5.70 -11.93
CA HIS A 23 38.64 -4.90 -12.05
C HIS A 23 38.86 -4.40 -13.49
N ALA A 24 38.78 -5.30 -14.48
CA ALA A 24 38.96 -4.96 -15.89
C ALA A 24 37.91 -3.96 -16.40
N LEU A 25 36.64 -4.13 -16.00
CA LEU A 25 35.57 -3.19 -16.37
C LEU A 25 35.76 -1.82 -15.72
N SER A 26 36.18 -1.78 -14.45
CA SER A 26 36.48 -0.52 -13.74
C SER A 26 37.60 0.25 -14.44
N ASP A 27 38.67 -0.44 -14.84
CA ASP A 27 39.83 0.17 -15.51
C ASP A 27 39.48 0.64 -16.93
N ALA A 28 38.65 -0.12 -17.66
CA ALA A 28 38.34 0.16 -19.06
C ALA A 28 37.23 1.21 -19.25
N LEU A 29 36.19 1.21 -18.40
CA LEU A 29 34.95 1.94 -18.67
C LEU A 29 34.86 3.30 -17.97
N GLY A 30 35.69 3.57 -16.95
CA GLY A 30 35.69 4.84 -16.21
C GLY A 30 34.38 5.17 -15.49
N PHE A 31 33.52 4.15 -15.28
CA PHE A 31 32.32 4.20 -14.45
C PHE A 31 32.55 3.41 -13.17
N ALA A 32 31.77 3.68 -12.13
CA ALA A 32 31.79 2.85 -10.93
C ALA A 32 31.25 1.46 -11.25
N VAL A 33 32.04 0.44 -10.94
CA VAL A 33 31.70 -0.99 -11.06
C VAL A 33 31.63 -1.59 -9.68
N ASP A 34 30.45 -2.07 -9.31
CA ASP A 34 30.21 -2.72 -8.04
C ASP A 34 30.44 -4.22 -8.11
N ARG A 35 30.94 -4.80 -7.02
CA ARG A 35 31.15 -6.24 -6.87
C ARG A 35 30.26 -6.76 -5.74
N HIS A 36 29.33 -7.65 -6.05
CA HIS A 36 28.47 -8.27 -5.04
C HIS A 36 29.27 -9.18 -4.12
N ARG A 37 29.22 -8.92 -2.81
CA ARG A 37 29.80 -9.79 -1.78
C ARG A 37 28.80 -9.96 -0.64
N PRO A 38 28.44 -11.19 -0.22
CA PRO A 38 27.41 -11.41 0.81
C PRO A 38 27.74 -10.80 2.18
N ASP A 39 29.01 -10.55 2.45
CA ASP A 39 29.56 -9.99 3.69
C ASP A 39 29.72 -8.46 3.67
N SER A 40 29.32 -7.80 2.57
CA SER A 40 29.46 -6.35 2.39
C SER A 40 28.20 -5.71 1.82
N ASP A 41 27.85 -4.54 2.34
CA ASP A 41 26.76 -3.70 1.85
C ASP A 41 27.24 -2.66 0.82
N SER A 42 28.51 -2.71 0.41
CA SER A 42 29.13 -1.72 -0.49
C SER A 42 28.46 -1.62 -1.86
N TRP A 43 27.82 -2.70 -2.32
CA TRP A 43 27.16 -2.80 -3.63
C TRP A 43 25.74 -2.22 -3.63
N LEU A 44 25.15 -1.89 -2.46
CA LEU A 44 23.78 -1.35 -2.37
C LEU A 44 23.61 -0.05 -3.16
N GLY A 45 24.70 0.71 -3.36
CA GLY A 45 24.70 1.91 -4.19
C GLY A 45 24.29 1.67 -5.64
N PHE A 46 24.40 0.45 -6.16
CA PHE A 46 23.92 0.08 -7.50
C PHE A 46 22.43 0.38 -7.69
N GLY A 47 21.59 0.19 -6.66
CA GLY A 47 20.15 0.40 -6.75
C GLY A 47 19.71 1.87 -6.68
N ASP A 48 20.47 2.70 -5.95
CA ASP A 48 20.06 4.05 -5.55
C ASP A 48 20.85 5.17 -6.25
N ASP A 49 22.04 4.89 -6.78
CA ASP A 49 22.93 5.89 -7.38
C ASP A 49 23.10 5.67 -8.90
N PRO A 50 22.59 6.59 -9.74
CA PRO A 50 22.77 6.52 -11.18
C PRO A 50 24.25 6.49 -11.62
N ALA A 51 25.17 6.98 -10.80
CA ALA A 51 26.61 6.96 -11.09
C ALA A 51 27.24 5.55 -10.98
N ARG A 52 26.49 4.55 -10.52
CA ARG A 52 26.94 3.16 -10.29
C ARG A 52 26.16 2.16 -11.14
N PRO A 53 26.31 2.19 -12.48
CA PRO A 53 25.40 1.47 -13.37
C PRO A 53 25.74 -0.01 -13.57
N ILE A 54 26.85 -0.53 -13.01
CA ILE A 54 27.33 -1.90 -13.29
C ILE A 54 27.51 -2.66 -11.98
N LEU A 55 26.91 -3.85 -11.90
CA LEU A 55 27.10 -4.81 -10.82
C LEU A 55 27.65 -6.13 -11.37
N VAL A 56 28.76 -6.60 -10.81
CA VAL A 56 29.36 -7.90 -11.11
C VAL A 56 29.06 -8.90 -9.99
N CYS A 57 28.47 -10.02 -10.40
CA CYS A 57 27.94 -11.07 -9.57
C CYS A 57 28.69 -12.39 -9.81
N ASP A 58 28.83 -13.18 -8.75
CA ASP A 58 29.25 -14.58 -8.84
C ASP A 58 28.06 -15.52 -8.53
N ARG A 59 28.32 -16.82 -8.44
CA ARG A 59 27.31 -17.83 -8.08
C ARG A 59 26.51 -17.51 -6.80
N ARG A 60 27.08 -16.79 -5.84
CA ARG A 60 26.41 -16.48 -4.56
C ARG A 60 25.27 -15.47 -4.73
N ALA A 61 25.21 -14.77 -5.86
CA ALA A 61 24.15 -13.84 -6.22
C ALA A 61 22.99 -14.50 -6.99
N GLU A 62 23.11 -15.78 -7.37
CA GLU A 62 22.08 -16.50 -8.15
C GLU A 62 20.83 -16.80 -7.31
N GLU A 63 20.94 -16.73 -5.97
CA GLU A 63 19.84 -16.94 -5.03
C GLU A 63 19.75 -15.81 -4.00
N GLY A 64 18.54 -15.44 -3.59
CA GLY A 64 18.30 -14.55 -2.45
C GLY A 64 18.53 -13.05 -2.68
N LEU A 65 19.12 -12.65 -3.81
CA LEU A 65 19.28 -11.26 -4.21
C LEU A 65 18.04 -10.76 -4.98
N ASN A 66 17.57 -9.53 -4.72
CA ASN A 66 16.54 -8.89 -5.53
C ASN A 66 17.15 -7.71 -6.29
N LEU A 67 17.29 -7.84 -7.62
CA LEU A 67 17.87 -6.83 -8.52
C LEU A 67 16.83 -6.26 -9.50
N GLN A 68 15.55 -6.48 -9.22
CA GLN A 68 14.41 -6.06 -10.04
C GLN A 68 14.22 -4.53 -10.06
N GLY A 69 13.46 -4.03 -11.04
CA GLY A 69 13.09 -2.62 -11.21
C GLY A 69 14.06 -1.82 -12.09
N GLY A 70 13.59 -0.76 -12.75
CA GLY A 70 14.39 0.03 -13.70
C GLY A 70 14.73 -0.73 -15.00
N GLN A 71 15.40 -0.06 -15.95
CA GLN A 71 15.86 -0.72 -17.19
C GLN A 71 17.14 -1.52 -16.92
N LYS A 72 17.06 -2.84 -17.06
CA LYS A 72 18.16 -3.77 -16.81
C LYS A 72 18.64 -4.47 -18.07
N VAL A 73 19.94 -4.73 -18.11
CA VAL A 73 20.57 -5.65 -19.05
C VAL A 73 21.34 -6.69 -18.25
N VAL A 74 21.03 -7.96 -18.47
CA VAL A 74 21.76 -9.09 -17.88
C VAL A 74 22.80 -9.54 -18.88
N VAL A 75 24.04 -9.65 -18.43
CA VAL A 75 25.18 -10.16 -19.22
C VAL A 75 25.68 -11.43 -18.55
N HIS A 76 25.57 -12.55 -19.25
CA HIS A 76 26.16 -13.82 -18.85
C HIS A 76 27.59 -13.86 -19.38
N TYR A 77 28.57 -13.68 -18.50
CA TYR A 77 29.99 -13.77 -18.86
C TYR A 77 30.37 -15.22 -19.20
N ASP A 78 29.75 -16.18 -18.50
CA ASP A 78 29.85 -17.61 -18.78
C ASP A 78 28.48 -18.28 -18.72
N LEU A 79 28.36 -19.41 -19.43
CA LEU A 79 27.16 -20.24 -19.46
C LEU A 79 27.35 -21.47 -18.57
N PRO A 80 26.58 -21.63 -17.49
CA PRO A 80 26.69 -22.78 -16.61
C PRO A 80 26.11 -24.05 -17.27
N TRP A 81 26.71 -25.19 -16.97
CA TRP A 81 26.24 -26.52 -17.43
C TRP A 81 24.87 -26.93 -16.88
N ASN A 82 24.41 -26.28 -15.81
CA ASN A 82 23.06 -26.48 -15.28
C ASN A 82 22.18 -25.28 -15.69
N PRO A 83 21.24 -25.47 -16.64
CA PRO A 83 20.33 -24.42 -17.10
C PRO A 83 19.54 -23.74 -15.99
N ASN A 84 19.22 -24.45 -14.90
CA ASN A 84 18.50 -23.85 -13.76
C ASN A 84 19.27 -22.67 -13.14
N ARG A 85 20.59 -22.64 -13.27
CA ARG A 85 21.39 -21.49 -12.82
C ARG A 85 21.16 -20.27 -13.69
N ILE A 86 20.89 -20.43 -14.99
CA ILE A 86 20.55 -19.32 -15.89
C ILE A 86 19.17 -18.77 -15.53
N GLU A 87 18.18 -19.65 -15.34
CA GLU A 87 16.85 -19.28 -14.83
C GLU A 87 16.95 -18.50 -13.52
N GLN A 88 17.76 -18.99 -12.57
CA GLN A 88 18.00 -18.32 -11.30
C GLN A 88 18.63 -16.92 -11.47
N ARG A 89 19.59 -16.75 -12.40
CA ARG A 89 20.21 -15.44 -12.73
C ARG A 89 19.19 -14.48 -13.32
N LEU A 90 18.42 -14.93 -14.30
CA LEU A 90 17.39 -14.12 -14.95
C LEU A 90 16.30 -13.72 -13.95
N GLY A 91 15.85 -14.64 -13.10
CA GLY A 91 14.87 -14.37 -12.04
C GLY A 91 15.33 -13.36 -10.97
N ARG A 92 16.61 -12.95 -10.93
CA ARG A 92 17.07 -11.84 -10.06
C ARG A 92 16.75 -10.48 -10.65
N ALA A 93 16.76 -10.37 -11.97
CA ALA A 93 16.56 -9.12 -12.70
C ALA A 93 15.15 -9.01 -13.29
N ASP A 94 14.57 -10.14 -13.68
CA ASP A 94 13.27 -10.23 -14.32
C ASP A 94 12.13 -10.10 -13.30
N ARG A 95 11.11 -9.33 -13.67
CA ARG A 95 9.88 -9.13 -12.89
C ARG A 95 8.80 -10.04 -13.48
N TYR A 96 8.13 -10.83 -12.65
CA TYR A 96 6.94 -11.56 -13.07
C TYR A 96 5.78 -10.58 -13.32
N GLY A 97 5.64 -10.07 -14.55
CA GLY A 97 4.47 -9.28 -14.97
C GLY A 97 4.72 -7.84 -15.39
N SER A 98 5.95 -7.31 -15.31
CA SER A 98 6.22 -5.93 -15.75
C SER A 98 6.48 -5.86 -17.26
N GLY A 99 5.72 -5.03 -17.98
CA GLY A 99 5.65 -4.98 -19.45
C GLY A 99 6.90 -4.56 -20.24
N GLN A 100 8.12 -4.62 -19.69
CA GLN A 100 9.36 -4.51 -20.46
C GLN A 100 10.27 -5.71 -20.16
N ALA A 101 10.47 -6.57 -21.16
CA ALA A 101 11.37 -7.71 -21.07
C ALA A 101 12.80 -7.27 -20.73
N VAL A 102 13.44 -7.95 -19.78
CA VAL A 102 14.86 -7.75 -19.46
C VAL A 102 15.69 -8.23 -20.64
N ARG A 103 16.58 -7.37 -21.14
CA ARG A 103 17.50 -7.78 -22.21
C ARG A 103 18.58 -8.69 -21.64
N SER A 104 18.62 -9.93 -22.10
CA SER A 104 19.68 -10.89 -21.78
C SER A 104 20.72 -10.95 -22.90
N LEU A 105 22.01 -11.00 -22.54
CA LEU A 105 23.14 -11.14 -23.44
C LEU A 105 24.03 -12.27 -22.93
N ALA A 106 24.26 -13.29 -23.75
CA ALA A 106 25.24 -14.33 -23.49
C ALA A 106 26.52 -14.05 -24.28
N LEU A 107 27.67 -14.07 -23.60
CA LEU A 107 28.97 -14.10 -24.29
C LEU A 107 29.28 -15.54 -24.70
N CYS A 108 29.85 -15.70 -25.88
CA CYS A 108 30.25 -16.99 -26.45
C CYS A 108 31.52 -16.79 -27.26
N CYS A 109 32.44 -17.74 -27.18
CA CYS A 109 33.61 -17.78 -28.05
C CYS A 109 33.26 -18.54 -29.33
N ASP A 110 33.25 -17.85 -30.47
CA ASP A 110 32.93 -18.48 -31.77
C ASP A 110 33.98 -19.54 -32.19
N ASP A 111 35.17 -19.51 -31.60
CA ASP A 111 36.25 -20.48 -31.84
C ASP A 111 36.15 -21.74 -30.97
N ASP A 112 35.15 -21.84 -30.08
CA ASP A 112 34.88 -23.01 -29.24
C ASP A 112 33.58 -23.71 -29.66
N ASP A 113 33.72 -24.79 -30.45
CA ASP A 113 32.58 -25.56 -30.97
C ASP A 113 31.66 -26.10 -29.86
N LEU A 114 32.20 -26.40 -28.68
CA LEU A 114 31.42 -26.91 -27.56
C LEU A 114 30.59 -25.80 -26.91
N GLU A 115 31.18 -24.62 -26.73
CA GLU A 115 30.47 -23.45 -26.21
C GLU A 115 29.34 -23.03 -27.15
N VAL A 116 29.61 -23.01 -28.46
CA VAL A 116 28.60 -22.74 -29.50
C VAL A 116 27.47 -23.76 -29.47
N ALA A 117 27.79 -25.06 -29.40
CA ALA A 117 26.76 -26.10 -29.33
C ALA A 117 25.92 -26.01 -28.05
N TRP A 118 26.54 -25.72 -26.90
CA TRP A 118 25.85 -25.55 -25.64
C TRP A 118 24.95 -24.31 -25.62
N LEU A 119 25.43 -23.17 -26.12
CA LEU A 119 24.62 -21.96 -26.27
C LEU A 119 23.39 -22.23 -27.14
N ARG A 120 23.57 -22.92 -28.28
CA ARG A 120 22.44 -23.29 -29.15
C ARG A 120 21.44 -24.21 -28.47
N TYR A 121 21.88 -25.15 -27.64
CA TYR A 121 20.96 -25.97 -26.86
C TYR A 121 20.14 -25.14 -25.85
N LEU A 122 20.78 -24.19 -25.18
CA LEU A 122 20.12 -23.28 -24.23
C LEU A 122 19.11 -22.35 -24.94
N ASP A 123 19.49 -21.78 -26.08
CA ASP A 123 18.72 -20.79 -26.84
C ASP A 123 17.61 -21.41 -27.69
N GLU A 124 17.92 -22.45 -28.48
CA GLU A 124 16.96 -23.06 -29.41
C GLU A 124 16.17 -24.21 -28.75
N GLY A 125 16.83 -25.01 -27.91
CA GLY A 125 16.23 -26.19 -27.30
C GLY A 125 15.38 -25.84 -26.09
N LEU A 126 16.02 -25.31 -25.05
CA LEU A 126 15.34 -24.91 -23.82
C LEU A 126 14.60 -23.57 -23.97
N ARG A 127 15.14 -22.66 -24.80
CA ARG A 127 14.67 -21.28 -24.96
C ARG A 127 14.73 -20.51 -23.63
N VAL A 128 15.77 -20.79 -22.83
CA VAL A 128 15.92 -20.28 -21.46
C VAL A 128 16.00 -18.75 -21.39
N PHE A 129 16.36 -18.09 -22.48
CA PHE A 129 16.43 -16.63 -22.55
C PHE A 129 15.09 -15.98 -22.94
N ASP A 130 14.16 -16.75 -23.51
CA ASP A 130 12.84 -16.28 -23.98
C ASP A 130 11.69 -16.69 -23.06
N ARG A 131 11.85 -17.76 -22.27
CA ARG A 131 10.81 -18.29 -21.36
C ARG A 131 11.40 -18.90 -20.09
N SER A 132 10.58 -18.98 -19.06
CA SER A 132 10.91 -19.74 -17.86
C SER A 132 10.99 -21.24 -18.15
N ILE A 133 11.99 -21.89 -17.57
CA ILE A 133 12.20 -23.34 -17.63
C ILE A 133 11.90 -24.05 -16.30
N ALA A 134 11.31 -23.36 -15.32
CA ALA A 134 11.08 -23.87 -13.97
C ALA A 134 10.24 -25.17 -13.93
N SER A 135 9.30 -25.32 -14.87
CA SER A 135 8.45 -26.51 -15.02
C SER A 135 9.21 -27.74 -15.54
N LEU A 136 10.41 -27.56 -16.12
CA LEU A 136 11.22 -28.61 -16.73
C LEU A 136 12.25 -29.23 -15.77
N GLN A 137 12.13 -28.97 -14.46
CA GLN A 137 13.12 -29.35 -13.44
C GLN A 137 13.64 -30.79 -13.61
N TYR A 138 12.75 -31.78 -13.73
CA TYR A 138 13.13 -33.20 -13.87
C TYR A 138 13.87 -33.50 -15.18
N LEU A 139 13.42 -32.91 -16.29
CA LEU A 139 14.06 -33.09 -17.60
C LEU A 139 15.47 -32.50 -17.59
N ILE A 140 15.64 -31.33 -16.97
CA ILE A 140 16.93 -30.65 -16.83
C ILE A 140 17.85 -31.45 -15.93
N GLU A 141 17.39 -31.91 -14.76
CA GLU A 141 18.19 -32.72 -13.84
C GLU A 141 18.70 -34.00 -14.51
N GLN A 142 17.84 -34.68 -15.27
CA GLN A 142 18.22 -35.86 -16.03
C GLN A 142 19.23 -35.52 -17.13
N THR A 143 19.00 -34.46 -17.91
CA THR A 143 19.91 -34.01 -18.98
C THR A 143 21.29 -33.68 -18.42
N VAL A 144 21.37 -32.90 -17.33
CA VAL A 144 22.63 -32.50 -16.69
C VAL A 144 23.38 -33.72 -16.15
N LYS A 145 22.66 -34.73 -15.64
CA LYS A 145 23.24 -35.97 -15.16
C LYS A 145 23.88 -36.79 -16.29
N ASP A 146 23.24 -36.84 -17.45
CA ASP A 146 23.68 -37.66 -18.59
C ASP A 146 24.72 -36.93 -19.48
N LEU A 147 24.80 -35.60 -19.37
CA LEU A 147 25.66 -34.74 -20.20
C LEU A 147 27.16 -35.12 -20.17
N PRO A 148 27.79 -35.45 -19.02
CA PRO A 148 29.21 -35.83 -19.02
C PRO A 148 29.52 -37.10 -19.82
N GLU A 149 28.62 -38.09 -19.77
CA GLU A 149 28.77 -39.33 -20.55
C GLU A 149 28.57 -39.05 -22.04
N LEU A 150 27.56 -38.26 -22.40
CA LEU A 150 27.31 -37.81 -23.76
C LEU A 150 28.53 -37.09 -24.35
N LEU A 151 29.09 -36.11 -23.64
CA LEU A 151 30.25 -35.36 -24.10
C LEU A 151 31.51 -36.23 -24.22
N LEU A 152 31.69 -37.20 -23.33
CA LEU A 152 32.84 -38.11 -23.36
C LEU A 152 32.77 -39.08 -24.56
N MET A 153 31.56 -39.57 -24.88
CA MET A 153 31.36 -40.64 -25.87
C MET A 153 31.09 -40.09 -27.28
N GLU A 154 30.35 -39.00 -27.38
CA GLU A 154 29.84 -38.44 -28.66
C GLU A 154 30.42 -37.05 -28.95
N GLY A 155 31.08 -36.41 -27.99
CA GLY A 155 31.65 -35.08 -28.15
C GLY A 155 30.58 -34.01 -28.41
N VAL A 156 30.93 -33.02 -29.23
CA VAL A 156 30.04 -31.89 -29.56
C VAL A 156 28.79 -32.34 -30.34
N GLU A 157 28.92 -33.36 -31.19
CA GLU A 157 27.79 -33.90 -31.98
C GLU A 157 26.66 -34.43 -31.09
N GLY A 158 27.01 -35.01 -29.93
CA GLY A 158 26.00 -35.46 -28.95
C GLY A 158 25.09 -34.32 -28.47
N VAL A 159 25.63 -33.11 -28.32
CA VAL A 159 24.85 -31.92 -27.93
C VAL A 159 23.92 -31.47 -29.06
N PHE A 160 24.36 -31.54 -30.32
CA PHE A 160 23.48 -31.25 -31.45
C PHE A 160 22.35 -32.27 -31.59
N ASP A 161 22.61 -33.55 -31.32
CA ASP A 161 21.58 -34.58 -31.34
C ASP A 161 20.63 -34.48 -30.14
N LEU A 162 21.11 -34.03 -28.99
CA LEU A 162 20.27 -33.63 -27.87
C LEU A 162 19.32 -32.48 -28.26
N LEU A 163 19.85 -31.44 -28.92
CA LEU A 163 19.05 -30.32 -29.43
C LEU A 163 17.97 -30.80 -30.41
N LYS A 164 18.28 -31.68 -31.36
CA LYS A 164 17.29 -32.24 -32.30
C LYS A 164 16.18 -33.02 -31.62
N ARG A 165 16.49 -33.76 -30.54
CA ARG A 165 15.51 -34.57 -29.80
C ARG A 165 14.61 -33.71 -28.90
N HIS A 166 15.20 -32.72 -28.25
CA HIS A 166 14.53 -31.93 -27.23
C HIS A 166 13.83 -30.69 -27.79
N GLY A 167 14.44 -30.02 -28.77
CA GLY A 167 13.97 -28.77 -29.36
C GLY A 167 12.89 -28.93 -30.43
N GLY A 168 12.30 -27.79 -30.80
CA GLY A 168 11.24 -27.67 -31.83
C GLY A 168 9.83 -27.95 -31.32
N GLU A 169 8.82 -27.49 -32.07
CA GLU A 169 7.39 -27.48 -31.67
C GLU A 169 6.78 -28.85 -31.33
N THR A 170 7.45 -29.93 -31.72
CA THR A 170 7.05 -31.32 -31.46
C THR A 170 8.07 -32.11 -30.63
N GLY A 171 9.15 -31.46 -30.20
CA GLY A 171 10.18 -32.01 -29.34
C GLY A 171 9.67 -32.31 -27.93
N LEU A 172 10.47 -33.04 -27.14
CA LEU A 172 10.08 -33.45 -25.80
C LEU A 172 9.78 -32.25 -24.87
N ILE A 173 10.54 -31.16 -25.01
CA ILE A 173 10.37 -29.98 -24.15
C ILE A 173 9.01 -29.31 -24.38
N ASP A 174 8.63 -29.04 -25.63
CA ASP A 174 7.36 -28.35 -25.92
C ASP A 174 6.14 -29.23 -25.62
N ARG A 175 6.28 -30.56 -25.68
CA ARG A 175 5.21 -31.48 -25.24
C ARG A 175 5.02 -31.45 -23.73
N GLU A 176 6.13 -31.46 -22.98
CA GLU A 176 6.10 -31.42 -21.52
C GLU A 176 5.49 -30.10 -21.03
N ILE A 177 5.93 -28.97 -21.59
CA ILE A 177 5.38 -27.64 -21.27
C ILE A 177 3.88 -27.59 -21.55
N ARG A 178 3.41 -28.02 -22.73
CA ARG A 178 1.96 -28.02 -23.03
C ARG A 178 1.15 -28.90 -22.07
N SER A 179 1.72 -30.02 -21.63
CA SER A 179 1.08 -30.90 -20.65
C SER A 179 0.97 -30.20 -19.29
N ILE A 180 2.02 -29.53 -18.83
CA ILE A 180 2.07 -28.81 -17.56
C ILE A 180 1.16 -27.57 -17.60
N ASP A 181 1.24 -26.75 -18.65
CA ASP A 181 0.39 -25.57 -18.83
C ASP A 181 -1.11 -25.93 -18.78
N SER A 182 -1.49 -27.10 -19.30
CA SER A 182 -2.88 -27.58 -19.25
C SER A 182 -3.35 -27.93 -17.83
N GLN A 183 -2.42 -28.33 -16.96
CA GLN A 183 -2.68 -28.59 -15.54
C GLN A 183 -2.67 -27.27 -14.75
N ASP A 184 -1.67 -26.43 -14.97
CA ASP A 184 -1.49 -25.13 -14.31
C ASP A 184 -2.61 -24.14 -14.65
N ALA A 185 -3.16 -24.14 -15.87
CA ALA A 185 -4.25 -23.24 -16.26
C ALA A 185 -5.53 -23.44 -15.43
N LEU A 186 -5.74 -24.62 -14.84
CA LEU A 186 -6.87 -24.89 -13.96
C LEU A 186 -6.60 -24.45 -12.52
N ASP A 187 -5.37 -24.58 -12.05
CA ASP A 187 -4.94 -24.15 -10.71
C ASP A 187 -4.72 -22.63 -10.64
N ALA A 188 -4.27 -22.01 -11.74
CA ALA A 188 -4.06 -20.58 -11.90
C ALA A 188 -5.36 -19.75 -11.85
N LEU A 189 -6.54 -20.37 -12.00
CA LEU A 189 -7.82 -19.71 -11.76
C LEU A 189 -8.03 -19.30 -10.29
N GLY A 190 -7.24 -19.87 -9.36
CA GLY A 190 -7.27 -19.54 -7.93
C GLY A 190 -6.03 -18.80 -7.40
N ALA A 191 -4.92 -18.79 -8.16
CA ALA A 191 -3.72 -18.06 -7.77
C ALA A 191 -3.89 -16.56 -8.07
N PRO A 192 -3.45 -15.65 -7.19
CA PRO A 192 -3.44 -14.23 -7.52
C PRO A 192 -2.57 -14.02 -8.77
N PRO A 193 -3.05 -13.28 -9.79
CA PRO A 193 -2.26 -12.96 -10.98
C PRO A 193 -0.90 -12.37 -10.58
N SER A 194 0.15 -12.64 -11.36
CA SER A 194 1.49 -12.07 -11.12
C SER A 194 1.45 -10.53 -11.05
N GLU A 195 0.56 -9.90 -11.82
CA GLU A 195 0.24 -8.47 -11.75
C GLU A 195 -0.15 -7.98 -10.35
N THR A 196 -0.79 -8.83 -9.53
CA THR A 196 -1.16 -8.50 -8.15
C THR A 196 0.06 -8.44 -7.24
N LEU A 197 1.05 -9.32 -7.44
CA LEU A 197 2.30 -9.30 -6.69
C LEU A 197 3.17 -8.10 -7.08
N ASP A 198 3.22 -7.78 -8.37
CA ASP A 198 3.89 -6.57 -8.86
C ASP A 198 3.23 -5.31 -8.30
N ALA A 199 1.89 -5.23 -8.32
CA ALA A 199 1.16 -4.10 -7.73
C ALA A 199 1.43 -3.95 -6.22
N LEU A 200 1.56 -5.05 -5.49
CA LEU A 200 1.96 -5.02 -4.07
C LEU A 200 3.40 -4.50 -3.91
N SER A 201 4.32 -4.91 -4.78
CA SER A 201 5.70 -4.43 -4.73
C SER A 201 5.78 -2.93 -5.06
N ASP A 202 5.09 -2.48 -6.09
CA ASP A 202 5.05 -1.07 -6.48
C ASP A 202 4.45 -0.21 -5.34
N LEU A 203 3.38 -0.68 -4.68
CA LEU A 203 2.81 -0.02 -3.50
C LEU A 203 3.78 0.00 -2.30
N ASP A 204 4.66 -1.00 -2.17
CA ASP A 204 5.72 -0.96 -1.16
C ASP A 204 6.86 -0.01 -1.52
N ASP A 205 7.10 0.25 -2.80
CA ASP A 205 8.04 1.26 -3.26
C ASP A 205 7.52 2.69 -3.00
N GLU A 206 6.19 2.87 -2.93
CA GLU A 206 5.50 4.10 -2.51
C GLU A 206 5.55 4.39 -0.99
N TRP A 207 6.40 3.68 -0.23
CA TRP A 207 6.50 3.80 1.23
C TRP A 207 6.70 5.24 1.77
N ARG A 208 7.23 6.16 0.95
CA ARG A 208 7.42 7.58 1.35
C ARG A 208 6.09 8.30 1.56
N GLU A 209 5.09 8.02 0.73
CA GLU A 209 3.76 8.61 0.86
C GLU A 209 3.03 8.06 2.09
N ILE A 210 3.20 6.76 2.32
CA ILE A 210 2.72 6.07 3.53
C ILE A 210 3.35 6.69 4.79
N ASP A 211 4.67 6.89 4.79
CA ASP A 211 5.39 7.54 5.90
C ASP A 211 4.85 8.96 6.13
N ALA A 212 4.79 9.79 5.10
CA ALA A 212 4.33 11.17 5.21
C ALA A 212 2.91 11.27 5.80
N SER A 213 1.99 10.42 5.33
CA SER A 213 0.59 10.41 5.76
C SER A 213 0.45 9.96 7.22
N ILE A 214 1.06 8.83 7.58
CA ILE A 214 0.97 8.28 8.94
C ILE A 214 1.73 9.14 9.94
N THR A 215 2.90 9.66 9.57
CA THR A 215 3.69 10.55 10.41
C THR A 215 2.96 11.87 10.68
N GLY A 216 2.30 12.46 9.68
CA GLY A 216 1.49 13.66 9.88
C GLY A 216 0.36 13.44 10.89
N TRP A 217 -0.26 12.26 10.87
CA TRP A 217 -1.27 11.91 11.86
C TRP A 217 -0.67 11.65 13.25
N ILE A 218 0.29 10.74 13.38
CA ILE A 218 0.81 10.30 14.68
C ILE A 218 1.67 11.37 15.37
N GLN A 219 2.57 12.04 14.65
CA GLN A 219 3.47 13.03 15.25
C GLN A 219 2.88 14.43 15.30
N THR A 220 2.29 14.92 14.21
CA THR A 220 1.79 16.30 14.15
C THR A 220 0.45 16.42 14.85
N THR A 221 -0.48 15.50 14.58
CA THR A 221 -1.84 15.57 15.14
C THR A 221 -1.89 15.01 16.57
N LEU A 222 -1.41 13.78 16.78
CA LEU A 222 -1.49 13.10 18.09
C LEU A 222 -0.33 13.43 19.04
N GLN A 223 0.71 14.14 18.56
CA GLN A 223 1.86 14.57 19.35
C GLN A 223 2.68 13.43 19.98
N PHE A 224 2.85 12.32 19.24
CA PHE A 224 3.90 11.35 19.57
C PHE A 224 5.27 11.83 19.09
N GLU A 225 6.32 11.41 19.79
CA GLU A 225 7.70 11.60 19.33
C GLU A 225 8.15 10.36 18.54
N ARG A 226 8.93 10.55 17.47
CA ARG A 226 9.57 9.46 16.70
C ARG A 226 11.07 9.48 16.98
N SER A 227 11.63 8.38 17.47
CA SER A 227 13.05 8.27 17.83
C SER A 227 13.67 6.96 17.35
N GLN A 228 14.98 6.97 17.06
CA GLN A 228 15.79 5.76 16.82
C GLN A 228 16.40 5.19 18.09
N ASP A 229 16.77 6.06 19.02
CA ASP A 229 17.43 5.71 20.27
C ASP A 229 16.50 6.03 21.44
N PRO A 230 16.08 5.02 22.23
CA PRO A 230 15.29 5.23 23.44
C PRO A 230 15.95 6.17 24.46
N ASN A 231 17.29 6.28 24.43
CA ASN A 231 18.06 7.17 25.30
C ASN A 231 18.27 8.57 24.71
N ALA A 232 17.86 8.82 23.46
CA ALA A 232 17.98 10.15 22.87
C ALA A 232 17.04 11.15 23.58
N SER A 233 17.53 12.38 23.70
CA SER A 233 16.72 13.50 24.20
C SER A 233 15.53 13.78 23.26
N PRO A 234 14.37 14.22 23.80
CA PRO A 234 13.15 14.50 23.03
C PRO A 234 13.28 15.54 21.89
N ALA A 235 14.42 16.24 21.83
CA ALA A 235 14.74 17.30 20.89
C ALA A 235 15.85 16.89 19.89
N GLY A 236 16.16 15.58 19.81
CA GLY A 236 17.12 15.05 18.84
C GLY A 236 16.60 15.12 17.40
N PRO A 237 17.49 14.92 16.41
CA PRO A 237 17.06 14.83 15.01
C PRO A 237 16.08 13.66 14.83
N SER A 238 14.96 13.92 14.17
CA SER A 238 14.05 12.85 13.74
C SER A 238 14.79 11.85 12.87
N PRO A 239 14.47 10.54 12.96
CA PRO A 239 15.04 9.52 12.08
C PRO A 239 14.92 9.91 10.61
N GLY A 240 15.91 9.54 9.79
CA GLY A 240 15.84 9.68 8.35
C GLY A 240 14.71 8.83 7.74
N ALA A 241 14.18 9.28 6.60
CA ALA A 241 13.10 8.58 5.91
C ALA A 241 13.54 7.15 5.49
N GLY A 242 12.87 6.14 6.04
CA GLY A 242 13.11 4.72 5.76
C GLY A 242 13.96 3.97 6.77
N GLU A 243 14.50 4.66 7.78
CA GLU A 243 15.25 4.01 8.86
C GLU A 243 14.31 3.34 9.88
N ILE A 244 14.88 2.50 10.74
CA ILE A 244 14.14 1.88 11.84
C ILE A 244 13.89 2.92 12.93
N PHE A 245 12.67 2.99 13.45
CA PHE A 245 12.27 3.96 14.47
C PHE A 245 11.26 3.38 15.47
N ARG A 246 10.98 4.12 16.54
CA ARG A 246 9.93 3.84 17.52
C ARG A 246 9.10 5.12 17.74
N TYR A 247 7.83 4.96 18.07
CA TYR A 247 7.04 6.06 18.64
C TYR A 247 7.15 6.04 20.17
N ARG A 248 7.36 7.21 20.75
CA ARG A 248 7.40 7.44 22.19
C ARG A 248 6.16 8.23 22.60
N TYR A 249 5.48 7.72 23.61
CA TYR A 249 4.39 8.42 24.29
C TYR A 249 4.96 9.46 25.25
N LEU A 250 4.52 10.71 25.14
CA LEU A 250 5.01 11.82 25.95
C LEU A 250 4.05 12.19 27.08
N THR A 251 4.57 12.30 28.31
CA THR A 251 3.81 12.70 29.52
C THR A 251 4.19 14.10 30.05
N GLY A 252 5.12 14.79 29.39
CA GLY A 252 5.68 16.08 29.83
C GLY A 252 4.87 17.31 29.39
N SER A 253 5.52 18.48 29.32
CA SER A 253 4.89 19.75 28.92
C SER A 253 4.28 19.69 27.51
N ARG A 254 4.99 19.06 26.57
CA ARG A 254 4.42 18.55 25.33
C ARG A 254 3.95 17.13 25.60
N HIS A 255 2.63 16.92 25.65
CA HIS A 255 2.04 15.62 25.95
C HIS A 255 1.33 15.07 24.72
N THR A 256 1.39 13.76 24.58
CA THR A 256 0.61 13.04 23.57
C THR A 256 -0.88 13.26 23.83
N LEU A 257 -1.65 13.57 22.77
CA LEU A 257 -3.06 13.95 22.88
C LEU A 257 -4.01 12.76 23.05
N VAL A 258 -3.47 11.55 23.25
CA VAL A 258 -4.22 10.31 23.44
C VAL A 258 -4.17 9.95 24.93
N PRO A 259 -5.28 9.59 25.59
CA PRO A 259 -5.24 9.14 26.98
C PRO A 259 -4.36 7.89 27.17
N LEU A 260 -3.48 7.92 28.17
CA LEU A 260 -2.48 6.85 28.41
C LEU A 260 -3.13 5.47 28.57
N GLU A 261 -4.20 5.37 29.35
CA GLU A 261 -4.92 4.11 29.59
C GLU A 261 -5.49 3.55 28.29
N ALA A 262 -6.17 4.39 27.50
CA ALA A 262 -6.70 3.99 26.19
C ALA A 262 -5.59 3.55 25.24
N PHE A 263 -4.45 4.25 25.22
CA PHE A 263 -3.30 3.88 24.41
C PHE A 263 -2.73 2.51 24.83
N VAL A 264 -2.53 2.29 26.13
CA VAL A 264 -2.02 1.01 26.66
C VAL A 264 -2.96 -0.13 26.35
N ASP A 265 -4.26 0.06 26.55
CA ASP A 265 -5.24 -1.01 26.36
C ASP A 265 -5.42 -1.39 24.89
N ARG A 266 -5.50 -0.40 24.00
CA ARG A 266 -5.82 -0.60 22.57
C ARG A 266 -4.60 -0.91 21.72
N CYS A 267 -3.43 -0.39 22.10
CA CYS A 267 -2.19 -0.57 21.35
C CYS A 267 -1.23 -1.56 21.98
N ARG A 268 -1.63 -2.30 23.04
CA ARG A 268 -0.77 -3.26 23.77
C ARG A 268 0.12 -4.15 22.86
N PRO A 269 -0.38 -4.76 21.77
CA PRO A 269 0.44 -5.63 20.93
C PRO A 269 1.57 -4.90 20.18
N ALA A 270 1.47 -3.57 20.05
CA ALA A 270 2.45 -2.70 19.44
C ALA A 270 3.40 -2.03 20.47
N LEU A 271 3.22 -2.27 21.76
CA LEU A 271 4.09 -1.70 22.80
C LEU A 271 5.28 -2.63 23.10
N ASP A 272 6.46 -2.04 23.25
CA ASP A 272 7.62 -2.77 23.73
C ASP A 272 7.63 -2.79 25.27
N VAL A 273 6.89 -3.76 25.82
CA VAL A 273 6.79 -3.98 27.28
C VAL A 273 8.08 -4.50 27.91
N SER A 274 9.05 -4.93 27.09
CA SER A 274 10.34 -5.45 27.57
C SER A 274 11.34 -4.33 27.85
N MET A 275 11.16 -3.18 27.20
CA MET A 275 12.04 -2.03 27.33
C MET A 275 11.88 -1.37 28.71
N ARG A 276 12.99 -1.28 29.44
CA ARG A 276 13.06 -0.55 30.72
C ARG A 276 14.09 0.57 30.60
N ILE A 277 13.62 1.81 30.61
CA ILE A 277 14.53 2.97 30.63
C ILE A 277 14.75 3.40 32.07
N PRO A 278 16.00 3.42 32.58
CA PRO A 278 16.28 3.86 33.93
C PRO A 278 15.76 5.28 34.18
N ARG A 279 14.98 5.46 35.26
CA ARG A 279 14.43 6.76 35.70
C ARG A 279 13.39 7.40 34.76
N SER A 280 12.93 6.69 33.73
CA SER A 280 11.83 7.14 32.87
C SER A 280 10.62 6.18 32.95
N ARG A 281 9.41 6.73 32.82
CA ARG A 281 8.15 5.98 32.68
C ARG A 281 7.61 6.03 31.25
N ASP A 282 8.45 6.44 30.30
CA ASP A 282 8.05 6.61 28.93
C ASP A 282 7.72 5.26 28.29
N LEU A 283 6.65 5.25 27.50
CA LEU A 283 6.23 4.09 26.74
C LEU A 283 6.72 4.21 25.31
N PHE A 284 7.27 3.11 24.81
CA PHE A 284 7.72 3.01 23.43
C PHE A 284 6.95 1.91 22.72
N THR A 285 6.70 2.15 21.44
CA THR A 285 6.26 1.08 20.56
C THR A 285 7.39 0.10 20.27
N THR A 286 7.07 -1.06 19.71
CA THR A 286 8.05 -1.91 19.01
C THR A 286 8.75 -1.13 17.90
N PRO A 287 9.94 -1.54 17.44
CA PRO A 287 10.58 -0.89 16.30
C PRO A 287 9.75 -1.08 15.04
N TYR A 288 9.74 -0.04 14.21
CA TYR A 288 9.03 0.03 12.95
C TYR A 288 9.92 0.54 11.82
N THR A 289 9.57 0.19 10.60
CA THR A 289 10.06 0.81 9.37
C THR A 289 8.95 0.80 8.33
N TYR A 290 8.95 1.76 7.40
CA TYR A 290 8.05 1.74 6.26
C TYR A 290 8.60 0.94 5.08
N ARG A 291 9.86 0.49 5.12
CA ARG A 291 10.49 -0.24 4.03
C ARG A 291 10.60 -1.73 4.35
N ARG A 292 10.08 -2.59 3.47
CA ARG A 292 10.19 -4.05 3.63
C ARG A 292 11.65 -4.51 3.71
N HIS A 293 12.53 -3.99 2.85
CA HIS A 293 13.95 -4.38 2.86
C HIS A 293 14.62 -4.08 4.20
N SER A 294 14.30 -2.95 4.83
CA SER A 294 14.87 -2.57 6.12
C SER A 294 14.41 -3.51 7.22
N ALA A 295 13.14 -3.94 7.22
CA ALA A 295 12.63 -4.93 8.17
C ALA A 295 13.29 -6.30 7.99
N LEU A 296 13.55 -6.69 6.74
CA LEU A 296 14.17 -7.98 6.40
C LEU A 296 15.70 -7.99 6.56
N SER A 297 16.34 -6.83 6.65
CA SER A 297 17.79 -6.71 6.88
C SER A 297 18.24 -7.40 8.18
N ARG A 298 19.53 -7.69 8.30
CA ARG A 298 20.11 -8.25 9.53
C ARG A 298 19.82 -7.37 10.75
N GLN A 299 19.94 -6.04 10.60
CA GLN A 299 19.63 -5.07 11.64
C GLN A 299 18.14 -5.06 11.99
N GLY A 300 17.26 -5.08 10.98
CA GLY A 300 15.81 -5.12 11.15
C GLY A 300 15.34 -6.36 11.91
N ARG A 301 15.82 -7.55 11.51
CA ARG A 301 15.51 -8.81 12.18
C ARG A 301 16.04 -8.85 13.62
N ALA A 302 17.28 -8.38 13.84
CA ALA A 302 17.86 -8.32 15.18
C ALA A 302 17.09 -7.36 16.11
N ALA A 303 16.58 -6.25 15.57
CA ALA A 303 15.74 -5.32 16.31
C ALA A 303 14.30 -5.83 16.52
N GLY A 304 13.84 -6.80 15.72
CA GLY A 304 12.43 -7.17 15.67
C GLY A 304 11.57 -6.09 15.01
N ALA A 305 12.12 -5.36 14.04
CA ALA A 305 11.43 -4.27 13.36
C ALA A 305 10.25 -4.77 12.53
N ARG A 306 9.07 -4.18 12.76
CA ARG A 306 7.84 -4.47 12.02
C ARG A 306 7.67 -3.49 10.86
N ILE A 307 6.95 -3.91 9.83
CA ILE A 307 6.58 -3.02 8.73
C ILE A 307 5.35 -2.22 9.15
N MET A 308 5.43 -0.89 9.11
CA MET A 308 4.29 -0.02 9.40
C MET A 308 3.35 0.03 8.19
N ARG A 309 2.20 -0.65 8.31
CA ARG A 309 1.15 -0.76 7.28
C ARG A 309 -0.23 -0.82 7.92
N TYR A 310 -1.26 -0.58 7.11
CA TYR A 310 -2.64 -0.77 7.50
C TYR A 310 -2.86 -2.21 8.03
N GLY A 311 -3.54 -2.32 9.16
CA GLY A 311 -3.71 -3.59 9.89
C GLY A 311 -2.64 -3.89 10.93
N ASP A 312 -1.57 -3.09 11.04
CA ASP A 312 -0.69 -3.16 12.20
C ASP A 312 -1.45 -2.76 13.48
N PRO A 313 -1.26 -3.47 14.61
CA PRO A 313 -1.99 -3.19 15.85
C PRO A 313 -1.87 -1.75 16.35
N LEU A 314 -0.77 -1.03 16.06
CA LEU A 314 -0.64 0.37 16.45
C LEU A 314 -1.66 1.23 15.70
N LEU A 315 -1.73 1.09 14.38
CA LEU A 315 -2.62 1.90 13.55
C LEU A 315 -4.08 1.55 13.83
N THR A 316 -4.40 0.27 14.01
CA THR A 316 -5.75 -0.17 14.41
C THR A 316 -6.12 0.42 15.77
N GLY A 317 -5.25 0.31 16.77
CA GLY A 317 -5.52 0.82 18.11
C GLY A 317 -5.67 2.34 18.15
N LEU A 318 -4.78 3.10 17.49
CA LEU A 318 -4.88 4.55 17.38
C LEU A 318 -6.14 4.97 16.61
N GLY A 319 -6.48 4.25 15.54
CA GLY A 319 -7.70 4.47 14.77
C GLY A 319 -8.94 4.34 15.63
N GLU A 320 -9.08 3.24 16.39
CA GLU A 320 -10.18 3.03 17.34
C GLU A 320 -10.28 4.13 18.39
N ILE A 321 -9.15 4.61 18.92
CA ILE A 321 -9.15 5.69 19.90
C ILE A 321 -9.64 6.99 19.27
N THR A 322 -9.11 7.36 18.10
CA THR A 322 -9.50 8.61 17.42
C THR A 322 -10.95 8.60 16.96
N GLN A 323 -11.50 7.45 16.53
CA GLN A 323 -12.90 7.33 16.15
C GLN A 323 -13.87 7.50 17.33
N ARG A 324 -13.40 7.26 18.56
CA ARG A 324 -14.17 7.48 19.80
C ARG A 324 -13.97 8.87 20.39
N ASP A 325 -12.98 9.61 19.90
CA ASP A 325 -12.72 10.97 20.34
C ASP A 325 -13.82 11.90 19.82
N GLU A 326 -14.37 12.72 20.70
CA GLU A 326 -15.44 13.67 20.36
C GLU A 326 -14.90 15.07 20.07
N ARG A 327 -13.61 15.32 20.34
CA ARG A 327 -13.00 16.64 20.12
C ARG A 327 -13.05 17.01 18.65
N GLY A 328 -13.61 18.19 18.37
CA GLY A 328 -13.72 18.71 17.01
C GLY A 328 -14.90 18.15 16.20
N ARG A 329 -15.67 17.18 16.73
CA ARG A 329 -16.85 16.64 16.03
C ARG A 329 -18.06 17.56 16.03
N SER A 330 -18.17 18.46 16.99
CA SER A 330 -19.21 19.49 17.03
C SER A 330 -18.57 20.82 17.35
N THR A 331 -18.74 21.78 16.45
CA THR A 331 -18.14 23.10 16.57
C THR A 331 -19.15 24.19 16.18
N ALA A 332 -18.98 25.36 16.76
CA ALA A 332 -19.69 26.55 16.35
C ALA A 332 -18.70 27.72 16.27
N VAL A 333 -18.68 28.41 15.13
CA VAL A 333 -17.71 29.46 14.85
C VAL A 333 -18.42 30.72 14.37
N TRP A 334 -17.94 31.84 14.86
CA TRP A 334 -18.21 33.15 14.29
C TRP A 334 -17.09 33.49 13.33
N ARG A 335 -17.42 33.80 12.07
CA ARG A 335 -16.49 34.30 11.07
C ARG A 335 -16.81 35.76 10.79
N HIS A 336 -15.86 36.64 11.09
CA HIS A 336 -16.02 38.05 10.79
C HIS A 336 -15.62 38.31 9.32
N VAL A 337 -16.54 38.88 8.56
CA VAL A 337 -16.33 39.20 7.14
C VAL A 337 -16.66 40.67 6.93
N LEU A 338 -15.65 41.46 6.58
CA LEU A 338 -15.81 42.88 6.26
C LEU A 338 -16.18 42.99 4.78
N ASP A 339 -17.47 42.95 4.46
CA ASP A 339 -17.98 43.11 3.11
C ASP A 339 -18.88 44.35 3.07
N SER A 340 -18.55 45.32 2.22
CA SER A 340 -19.24 46.63 2.15
C SER A 340 -20.69 46.53 1.68
N GLU A 341 -21.08 45.42 1.06
CA GLU A 341 -22.46 45.17 0.62
C GLU A 341 -23.32 44.41 1.65
N ARG A 342 -22.68 43.73 2.60
CA ARG A 342 -23.39 43.00 3.67
C ARG A 342 -23.70 43.97 4.82
N GLY A 343 -24.97 44.25 5.04
CA GLY A 343 -25.42 44.99 6.22
C GLY A 343 -25.06 44.29 7.55
N ALA A 344 -25.55 44.81 8.67
CA ALA A 344 -25.30 44.25 10.02
C ALA A 344 -26.01 42.90 10.31
N GLY A 345 -26.41 42.15 9.29
CA GLY A 345 -27.07 40.85 9.41
C GLY A 345 -26.13 39.75 9.90
N VAL A 346 -26.71 38.67 10.44
CA VAL A 346 -25.98 37.46 10.82
C VAL A 346 -26.54 36.30 10.00
N ASP A 347 -25.71 35.76 9.12
CA ASP A 347 -26.04 34.60 8.30
C ASP A 347 -25.59 33.32 9.01
N LEU A 348 -26.46 32.31 9.08
CA LEU A 348 -26.13 31.00 9.64
C LEU A 348 -25.91 29.99 8.52
N PHE A 349 -24.86 29.19 8.66
CA PHE A 349 -24.58 28.05 7.81
C PHE A 349 -24.24 26.82 8.64
N PHE A 350 -24.55 25.64 8.11
CA PHE A 350 -24.12 24.38 8.68
C PHE A 350 -23.18 23.65 7.72
N ARG A 351 -22.08 23.11 8.24
CA ARG A 351 -21.25 22.13 7.57
C ARG A 351 -21.49 20.77 8.20
N PHE A 352 -21.77 19.76 7.39
CA PHE A 352 -21.82 18.36 7.80
C PHE A 352 -20.78 17.57 7.00
N ASP A 353 -19.85 16.95 7.70
CA ASP A 353 -18.85 16.06 7.13
C ASP A 353 -19.32 14.62 7.35
N PHE A 354 -19.73 13.95 6.28
CA PHE A 354 -20.20 12.56 6.31
C PHE A 354 -19.12 11.61 5.82
N ILE A 355 -18.89 10.53 6.56
CA ILE A 355 -18.15 9.38 6.07
C ILE A 355 -19.13 8.46 5.34
N VAL A 356 -18.81 8.15 4.09
CA VAL A 356 -19.54 7.20 3.25
C VAL A 356 -18.68 5.95 3.08
N GLU A 357 -19.21 4.80 3.50
CA GLU A 357 -18.50 3.51 3.48
C GLU A 357 -19.47 2.37 3.15
N THR A 358 -18.93 1.23 2.68
CA THR A 358 -19.74 0.04 2.38
C THR A 358 -20.43 -0.47 3.65
N ASP A 359 -21.74 -0.73 3.58
CA ASP A 359 -22.43 -1.39 4.69
C ASP A 359 -22.21 -2.90 4.66
N VAL A 360 -21.25 -3.38 5.46
CA VAL A 360 -20.90 -4.81 5.54
C VAL A 360 -21.75 -5.60 6.55
N ARG A 361 -22.64 -4.94 7.31
CA ARG A 361 -23.42 -5.61 8.37
C ARG A 361 -24.34 -6.72 7.84
N PRO A 362 -25.04 -6.57 6.71
CA PRO A 362 -25.84 -7.66 6.14
C PRO A 362 -24.98 -8.88 5.76
N ALA A 363 -23.79 -8.66 5.19
CA ALA A 363 -22.84 -9.74 4.87
C ALA A 363 -22.27 -10.42 6.14
N ALA A 364 -22.07 -9.66 7.22
CA ALA A 364 -21.70 -10.24 8.52
C ALA A 364 -22.79 -11.17 9.08
N THR A 365 -24.07 -10.83 8.92
CA THR A 365 -25.19 -11.70 9.28
C THR A 365 -25.18 -13.01 8.49
N VAL A 366 -24.81 -12.98 7.20
CA VAL A 366 -24.65 -14.20 6.39
C VAL A 366 -23.57 -15.12 6.98
N LEU A 367 -22.43 -14.56 7.39
CA LEU A 367 -21.37 -15.34 8.05
C LEU A 367 -21.81 -15.90 9.41
N ASP A 368 -22.57 -15.12 10.18
CA ASP A 368 -23.08 -15.53 11.50
C ASP A 368 -24.01 -16.73 11.37
N LEU A 369 -24.99 -16.64 10.46
CA LEU A 369 -25.90 -17.74 10.15
C LEU A 369 -25.19 -19.00 9.63
N ALA A 370 -24.04 -18.84 8.97
CA ALA A 370 -23.21 -19.94 8.50
C ALA A 370 -22.29 -20.54 9.58
N GLY A 371 -22.21 -19.92 10.77
CA GLY A 371 -21.30 -20.32 11.86
C GLY A 371 -19.84 -19.94 11.63
N SER A 372 -19.57 -18.99 10.72
CA SER A 372 -18.22 -18.61 10.26
C SER A 372 -17.82 -17.19 10.68
N LEU A 373 -18.61 -16.53 11.52
CA LEU A 373 -18.32 -15.18 11.99
C LEU A 373 -17.18 -15.16 13.02
N SER A 374 -16.17 -14.36 12.75
CA SER A 374 -15.02 -14.11 13.62
C SER A 374 -14.52 -12.68 13.42
N SER A 375 -13.60 -12.23 14.27
CA SER A 375 -12.97 -10.91 14.10
C SER A 375 -12.20 -10.81 12.77
N SER A 376 -11.51 -11.87 12.36
CA SER A 376 -10.78 -11.93 11.10
C SER A 376 -11.72 -11.93 9.89
N SER A 377 -12.84 -12.65 9.95
CA SER A 377 -13.81 -12.66 8.87
C SER A 377 -14.51 -11.30 8.72
N LEU A 378 -14.79 -10.59 9.82
CA LEU A 378 -15.27 -9.20 9.78
C LEU A 378 -14.26 -8.26 9.13
N THR A 379 -12.98 -8.33 9.51
CA THR A 379 -11.94 -7.52 8.87
C THR A 379 -11.80 -7.84 7.38
N SER A 380 -11.97 -9.11 7.00
CA SER A 380 -11.98 -9.52 5.58
C SER A 380 -13.16 -8.91 4.82
N LEU A 381 -14.37 -8.91 5.40
CA LEU A 381 -15.55 -8.25 4.81
C LEU A 381 -15.34 -6.75 4.65
N SER A 382 -14.83 -6.06 5.67
CA SER A 382 -14.50 -4.63 5.59
C SER A 382 -13.53 -4.35 4.44
N ARG A 383 -12.44 -5.12 4.31
CA ARG A 383 -11.49 -4.96 3.20
C ARG A 383 -12.13 -5.18 1.83
N ARG A 384 -13.00 -6.19 1.69
CA ARG A 384 -13.76 -6.42 0.43
C ARG A 384 -14.67 -5.23 0.10
N GLY A 385 -15.30 -4.65 1.13
CA GLY A 385 -16.07 -3.42 1.01
C GLY A 385 -15.20 -2.25 0.55
N ASP A 386 -14.09 -2.00 1.23
CA ASP A 386 -13.17 -0.89 0.95
C ASP A 386 -12.50 -0.99 -0.44
N MET A 387 -12.23 -2.21 -0.91
CA MET A 387 -11.75 -2.46 -2.28
C MET A 387 -12.81 -2.13 -3.34
N SER A 388 -14.09 -2.28 -3.01
CA SER A 388 -15.20 -1.99 -3.91
C SER A 388 -15.53 -0.49 -3.92
N LEU A 389 -15.70 0.05 -2.72
CA LEU A 389 -16.00 1.44 -2.41
C LEU A 389 -15.08 1.87 -1.26
N SER A 390 -13.97 2.50 -1.63
CA SER A 390 -13.06 3.09 -0.66
C SER A 390 -13.79 4.13 0.19
N PRO A 391 -13.68 4.10 1.53
CA PRO A 391 -14.33 5.07 2.39
C PRO A 391 -13.88 6.50 2.03
N PHE A 392 -14.82 7.43 1.97
CA PHE A 392 -14.51 8.83 1.69
C PHE A 392 -15.37 9.77 2.52
N ILE A 393 -14.88 10.99 2.69
CA ILE A 393 -15.62 12.07 3.35
C ILE A 393 -16.33 12.89 2.28
N HIS A 394 -17.60 13.19 2.50
CA HIS A 394 -18.36 14.14 1.71
C HIS A 394 -18.88 15.26 2.61
N THR A 395 -18.55 16.50 2.26
CA THR A 395 -18.96 17.69 2.99
C THR A 395 -20.19 18.31 2.36
N VAL A 396 -21.23 18.55 3.16
CA VAL A 396 -22.44 19.28 2.76
C VAL A 396 -22.51 20.60 3.53
N TRP A 397 -22.60 21.71 2.80
CA TRP A 397 -22.90 23.03 3.37
C TRP A 397 -24.36 23.39 3.13
N LEU A 398 -25.06 23.76 4.20
CA LEU A 398 -26.43 24.27 4.16
C LEU A 398 -26.49 25.72 4.66
N ASP A 399 -27.41 26.52 4.12
CA ASP A 399 -27.76 27.85 4.64
C ASP A 399 -28.82 27.78 5.75
N ALA A 400 -29.33 28.95 6.15
CA ALA A 400 -30.31 29.12 7.22
C ALA A 400 -31.68 28.51 6.88
N GLU A 401 -31.99 28.38 5.59
CA GLU A 401 -33.20 27.75 5.05
C GLU A 401 -33.01 26.23 4.82
N PHE A 402 -31.85 25.69 5.19
CA PHE A 402 -31.43 24.30 5.01
C PHE A 402 -31.25 23.88 3.55
N GLU A 403 -31.02 24.86 2.67
CA GLU A 403 -30.72 24.63 1.26
C GLU A 403 -29.20 24.55 1.02
N PRO A 404 -28.75 23.75 0.02
CA PRO A 404 -27.33 23.61 -0.26
C PRO A 404 -26.71 24.93 -0.74
N VAL A 405 -25.57 25.30 -0.14
CA VAL A 405 -24.82 26.48 -0.57
C VAL A 405 -24.10 26.17 -1.89
N ALA A 406 -24.64 26.66 -3.01
CA ALA A 406 -24.08 26.45 -4.35
C ALA A 406 -23.08 27.54 -4.78
N ASP A 407 -23.08 28.69 -4.11
CA ASP A 407 -22.24 29.84 -4.45
C ASP A 407 -20.77 29.58 -4.06
N GLU A 408 -19.90 29.43 -5.05
CA GLU A 408 -18.47 29.18 -4.88
C GLU A 408 -17.77 30.28 -4.05
N THR A 409 -18.19 31.54 -4.21
CA THR A 409 -17.59 32.64 -3.44
C THR A 409 -17.90 32.50 -1.95
N ARG A 410 -19.13 32.15 -1.59
CA ARG A 410 -19.52 31.85 -0.20
C ARG A 410 -18.82 30.61 0.33
N LEU A 411 -18.78 29.53 -0.45
CA LEU A 411 -18.09 28.30 -0.06
C LEU A 411 -16.60 28.56 0.23
N SER A 412 -15.94 29.42 -0.53
CA SER A 412 -14.53 29.79 -0.27
C SER A 412 -14.35 30.47 1.08
N VAL A 413 -15.26 31.40 1.45
CA VAL A 413 -15.24 32.09 2.74
C VAL A 413 -15.58 31.14 3.89
N LEU A 414 -16.54 30.24 3.69
CA LEU A 414 -16.96 29.24 4.67
C LEU A 414 -15.89 28.17 4.93
N SER A 415 -15.12 27.81 3.90
CA SER A 415 -14.14 26.72 3.94
C SER A 415 -12.73 27.18 4.33
N ARG A 416 -12.47 28.48 4.42
CA ARG A 416 -11.14 29.01 4.80
C ARG A 416 -10.69 28.51 6.19
N PRO A 417 -9.38 28.35 6.44
CA PRO A 417 -8.86 28.03 7.77
C PRO A 417 -9.34 29.01 8.85
N HIS A 418 -9.40 28.56 10.10
CA HIS A 418 -9.82 29.40 11.22
C HIS A 418 -8.79 30.51 11.48
N VAL A 419 -9.24 31.76 11.50
CA VAL A 419 -8.35 32.93 11.64
C VAL A 419 -8.34 33.41 13.09
N MET A 420 -7.24 33.21 13.81
CA MET A 420 -7.15 33.58 15.24
C MET A 420 -6.81 35.05 15.49
N GLU A 421 -6.12 35.69 14.55
CA GLU A 421 -5.68 37.09 14.63
C GLU A 421 -6.39 37.94 13.59
N ALA A 422 -6.69 39.20 13.91
CA ALA A 422 -7.30 40.09 12.93
C ALA A 422 -6.32 40.37 11.79
N THR A 423 -6.84 40.45 10.57
CA THR A 423 -6.05 40.69 9.35
C THR A 423 -6.51 41.97 8.66
N ASP A 424 -5.72 42.51 7.74
CA ASP A 424 -6.04 43.73 7.00
C ASP A 424 -7.28 43.57 6.08
N GLN A 425 -7.69 42.32 5.79
CA GLN A 425 -8.84 41.97 4.93
C GLN A 425 -10.06 41.43 5.70
N GLY A 426 -10.03 41.42 7.04
CA GLY A 426 -11.10 40.85 7.86
C GLY A 426 -10.73 40.71 9.34
N GLY A 427 -11.74 40.69 10.22
CA GLY A 427 -11.53 40.48 11.65
C GLY A 427 -11.30 39.01 12.02
N ARG A 428 -10.85 38.76 13.25
CA ARG A 428 -10.62 37.41 13.76
C ARG A 428 -11.91 36.60 13.85
N ASP A 429 -11.78 35.29 13.69
CA ASP A 429 -12.83 34.33 13.94
C ASP A 429 -12.90 34.01 15.45
N PHE A 430 -14.08 33.62 15.93
CA PHE A 430 -14.28 33.21 17.32
C PHE A 430 -14.88 31.83 17.38
N ASN A 431 -14.25 30.94 18.14
CA ASN A 431 -14.95 29.76 18.63
C ASN A 431 -16.04 30.19 19.64
N LEU A 432 -17.27 29.72 19.42
CA LEU A 432 -18.45 30.07 20.21
C LEU A 432 -18.56 29.16 21.43
N ASN A 433 -17.73 29.44 22.44
CA ASN A 433 -17.85 28.83 23.76
C ASN A 433 -19.18 29.22 24.46
N PRO A 434 -19.55 28.60 25.59
CA PRO A 434 -20.82 28.90 26.27
C PRO A 434 -21.03 30.38 26.62
N LYS A 435 -19.97 31.15 26.91
CA LYS A 435 -20.08 32.59 27.20
C LYS A 435 -20.44 33.38 25.95
N ARG A 436 -19.76 33.12 24.84
CA ARG A 436 -20.02 33.77 23.54
C ARG A 436 -21.35 33.34 22.93
N TRP A 437 -21.75 32.10 23.16
CA TRP A 437 -23.07 31.62 22.77
C TRP A 437 -24.20 32.43 23.43
N ASN A 438 -24.04 32.80 24.71
CA ASN A 438 -25.01 33.67 25.39
C ASN A 438 -25.11 35.06 24.74
N VAL A 439 -23.99 35.62 24.24
CA VAL A 439 -24.00 36.90 23.51
C VAL A 439 -24.90 36.81 22.27
N LEU A 440 -24.86 35.70 21.54
CA LEU A 440 -25.73 35.47 20.38
C LEU A 440 -27.20 35.30 20.78
N ARG A 441 -27.47 34.59 21.89
CA ARG A 441 -28.83 34.41 22.40
C ARG A 441 -29.47 35.72 22.85
N ASP A 442 -28.69 36.61 23.48
CA ASP A 442 -29.18 37.92 23.93
C ASP A 442 -29.57 38.84 22.76
N ARG A 443 -29.03 38.59 21.56
CA ARG A 443 -29.40 39.27 20.31
C ARG A 443 -30.69 38.74 19.67
N LYS A 444 -31.33 37.71 20.25
CA LYS A 444 -32.60 37.11 19.77
C LYS A 444 -32.57 36.70 18.30
N LEU A 445 -31.48 36.04 17.88
CA LEU A 445 -31.42 35.44 16.55
C LEU A 445 -32.43 34.27 16.48
N ALA A 446 -33.39 34.35 15.55
CA ALA A 446 -34.55 33.44 15.49
C ALA A 446 -34.18 31.94 15.51
N LEU A 447 -33.07 31.58 14.85
CA LEU A 447 -32.63 30.19 14.71
C LEU A 447 -31.97 29.62 15.98
N ILE A 448 -31.68 30.45 16.99
CA ILE A 448 -31.00 30.02 18.23
C ILE A 448 -31.98 29.56 19.32
N GLU A 449 -33.24 30.00 19.29
CA GLU A 449 -34.21 29.69 20.36
C GLU A 449 -34.49 28.17 20.45
N ASP A 450 -34.67 27.49 19.31
CA ASP A 450 -34.90 26.04 19.21
C ASP A 450 -33.70 25.28 18.61
N TRP A 451 -32.49 25.66 19.02
CA TRP A 451 -31.23 25.19 18.41
C TRP A 451 -31.11 23.66 18.25
N ALA A 452 -31.61 22.88 19.22
CA ALA A 452 -31.54 21.43 19.16
C ALA A 452 -32.43 20.81 18.06
N GLU A 453 -33.58 21.42 17.77
CA GLU A 453 -34.45 21.00 16.66
C GLU A 453 -33.85 21.43 15.32
N VAL A 454 -33.37 22.68 15.25
CA VAL A 454 -32.68 23.23 14.07
C VAL A 454 -31.51 22.33 13.65
N CYS A 455 -30.65 21.92 14.59
CA CYS A 455 -29.53 21.02 14.30
C CYS A 455 -29.98 19.64 13.80
N ARG A 456 -31.04 19.06 14.38
CA ARG A 456 -31.57 17.75 13.95
C ARG A 456 -32.18 17.82 12.56
N HIS A 457 -32.91 18.90 12.27
CA HIS A 457 -33.50 19.14 10.98
C HIS A 457 -32.43 19.39 9.91
N ALA A 458 -31.46 20.28 10.19
CA ALA A 458 -30.33 20.55 9.30
C ALA A 458 -29.56 19.26 8.96
N ARG A 459 -29.26 18.41 9.95
CA ARG A 459 -28.58 17.13 9.73
C ARG A 459 -29.40 16.23 8.79
N LYS A 460 -30.71 16.14 9.01
CA LYS A 460 -31.61 15.31 8.19
C LYS A 460 -31.61 15.79 6.75
N CYS A 461 -31.80 17.10 6.51
CA CYS A 461 -31.76 17.69 5.18
C CYS A 461 -30.40 17.47 4.50
N ALA A 462 -29.29 17.60 5.25
CA ALA A 462 -27.95 17.37 4.71
C ALA A 462 -27.73 15.92 4.25
N GLU A 463 -28.17 14.94 5.04
CA GLU A 463 -28.09 13.52 4.66
C GLU A 463 -29.00 13.20 3.47
N GLU A 464 -30.23 13.71 3.45
CA GLU A 464 -31.16 13.56 2.32
C GLU A 464 -30.57 14.15 1.04
N ARG A 465 -29.94 15.34 1.11
CA ARG A 465 -29.25 15.95 -0.02
C ARG A 465 -28.08 15.10 -0.51
N LEU A 466 -27.23 14.64 0.41
CA LEU A 466 -26.10 13.77 0.08
C LEU A 466 -26.56 12.53 -0.69
N ARG A 467 -27.58 11.83 -0.18
CA ARG A 467 -28.12 10.62 -0.82
C ARG A 467 -28.78 10.88 -2.17
N ALA A 468 -29.30 12.10 -2.37
CA ALA A 468 -29.89 12.51 -3.64
C ALA A 468 -28.86 12.96 -4.70
N LEU A 469 -27.57 13.09 -4.37
CA LEU A 469 -26.55 13.54 -5.32
C LEU A 469 -26.40 12.56 -6.49
N PRO A 470 -26.55 13.03 -7.75
CA PRO A 470 -26.34 12.18 -8.93
C PRO A 470 -24.92 11.60 -9.00
N GLU A 471 -23.90 12.40 -8.68
CA GLU A 471 -22.50 12.00 -8.74
C GLU A 471 -22.18 10.89 -7.73
N LEU A 472 -22.77 10.96 -6.54
CA LEU A 472 -22.67 9.90 -5.54
C LEU A 472 -23.29 8.61 -6.09
N ASN A 473 -24.54 8.68 -6.56
CA ASN A 473 -25.25 7.51 -7.05
C ASN A 473 -24.57 6.86 -8.27
N GLU A 474 -23.97 7.66 -9.15
CA GLU A 474 -23.15 7.14 -10.24
C GLU A 474 -21.89 6.42 -9.73
N GLY A 475 -21.17 7.04 -8.79
CA GLY A 475 -20.00 6.45 -8.15
C GLY A 475 -20.29 5.13 -7.44
N LEU A 476 -21.43 5.03 -6.75
CA LEU A 476 -21.88 3.79 -6.09
C LEU A 476 -22.19 2.68 -7.12
N HIS A 477 -22.84 3.01 -8.24
CA HIS A 477 -23.07 2.03 -9.31
C HIS A 477 -21.76 1.58 -9.98
N GLN A 478 -20.80 2.48 -10.17
CA GLN A 478 -19.47 2.12 -10.68
C GLN A 478 -18.74 1.18 -9.68
N ALA A 479 -18.78 1.49 -8.39
CA ALA A 479 -18.23 0.64 -7.32
C ALA A 479 -18.89 -0.75 -7.28
N ALA A 480 -20.22 -0.82 -7.44
CA ALA A 480 -20.96 -2.07 -7.50
C ALA A 480 -20.55 -2.93 -8.72
N ARG A 481 -20.34 -2.31 -9.90
CA ARG A 481 -19.83 -3.03 -11.08
C ARG A 481 -18.41 -3.56 -10.86
N ARG A 482 -17.54 -2.81 -10.19
CA ARG A 482 -16.20 -3.31 -9.79
C ARG A 482 -16.31 -4.51 -8.85
N ALA A 483 -17.16 -4.44 -7.83
CA ALA A 483 -17.42 -5.54 -6.91
C ALA A 483 -17.89 -6.81 -7.64
N GLN A 484 -18.85 -6.66 -8.55
CA GLN A 484 -19.35 -7.77 -9.39
C GLN A 484 -18.24 -8.40 -10.23
N SER A 485 -17.40 -7.58 -10.88
CA SER A 485 -16.29 -8.06 -11.70
C SER A 485 -15.27 -8.85 -10.87
N MET A 486 -14.92 -8.35 -9.68
CA MET A 486 -13.99 -9.02 -8.76
C MET A 486 -14.55 -10.36 -8.25
N ASP A 487 -15.84 -10.41 -7.90
CA ASP A 487 -16.45 -11.63 -7.37
C ASP A 487 -16.78 -12.66 -8.46
N ALA A 488 -16.96 -12.24 -9.74
CA ALA A 488 -17.29 -13.14 -10.85
C ALA A 488 -16.25 -14.26 -11.04
N GLY A 489 -14.95 -13.94 -10.93
CA GLY A 489 -13.88 -14.93 -11.04
C GLY A 489 -13.95 -15.98 -9.93
N ARG A 490 -14.11 -15.54 -8.68
CA ARG A 490 -14.23 -16.42 -7.51
C ARG A 490 -15.47 -17.32 -7.60
N LEU A 491 -16.62 -16.74 -7.96
CA LEU A 491 -17.87 -17.47 -8.12
C LEU A 491 -17.81 -18.48 -9.27
N GLY A 492 -17.19 -18.12 -10.39
CA GLY A 492 -16.96 -19.02 -11.52
C GLY A 492 -16.13 -20.25 -11.13
N LEU A 493 -15.05 -20.04 -10.36
CA LEU A 493 -14.20 -21.12 -9.86
C LEU A 493 -14.96 -22.07 -8.91
N LEU A 494 -15.65 -21.52 -7.91
CA LEU A 494 -16.46 -22.31 -6.97
C LEU A 494 -17.55 -23.09 -7.72
N GLN A 495 -18.16 -22.50 -8.74
CA GLN A 495 -19.16 -23.16 -9.58
C GLN A 495 -18.55 -24.32 -10.40
N ALA A 496 -17.37 -24.14 -10.98
CA ALA A 496 -16.67 -25.19 -11.71
C ALA A 496 -16.29 -26.37 -10.79
N ARG A 497 -15.81 -26.07 -9.57
CA ARG A 497 -15.48 -27.08 -8.55
C ARG A 497 -16.71 -27.88 -8.12
N ALA A 498 -17.79 -27.19 -7.75
CA ALA A 498 -19.05 -27.82 -7.34
C ALA A 498 -19.64 -28.70 -8.46
N ALA A 499 -19.55 -28.28 -9.73
CA ALA A 499 -20.04 -29.05 -10.86
C ALA A 499 -19.24 -30.34 -11.12
N ARG A 500 -17.93 -30.36 -10.85
CA ARG A 500 -17.06 -31.52 -11.09
C ARG A 500 -17.14 -32.57 -9.99
N ALA A 501 -17.38 -32.15 -8.76
CA ALA A 501 -17.34 -33.01 -7.58
C ALA A 501 -18.61 -33.87 -7.40
N GLY A 502 -19.66 -33.65 -8.22
CA GLY A 502 -20.90 -34.42 -8.17
C GLY A 502 -21.71 -34.21 -6.88
N ALA A 503 -22.74 -35.04 -6.67
CA ALA A 503 -23.66 -34.94 -5.52
C ALA A 503 -23.02 -35.30 -4.16
N GLU A 504 -21.81 -35.86 -4.14
CA GLU A 504 -21.13 -36.33 -2.93
C GLU A 504 -20.27 -35.24 -2.25
N ALA A 505 -20.04 -34.10 -2.92
CA ALA A 505 -19.29 -32.98 -2.37
C ALA A 505 -20.19 -31.85 -1.85
N ALA A 506 -20.89 -32.14 -0.74
CA ALA A 506 -21.72 -31.16 -0.03
C ALA A 506 -20.92 -29.90 0.43
N GLY A 507 -19.61 -30.03 0.62
CA GLY A 507 -18.72 -28.92 1.00
C GLY A 507 -18.59 -27.85 -0.09
N ASP A 508 -18.24 -28.23 -1.32
CA ASP A 508 -18.04 -27.26 -2.42
C ASP A 508 -19.35 -26.52 -2.78
N HIS A 509 -20.51 -27.21 -2.68
CA HIS A 509 -21.82 -26.58 -2.88
C HIS A 509 -22.14 -25.57 -1.77
N ARG A 510 -21.86 -25.90 -0.51
CA ARG A 510 -22.04 -24.98 0.62
C ARG A 510 -21.15 -23.75 0.50
N ASP A 511 -19.89 -23.92 0.09
CA ASP A 511 -18.95 -22.82 -0.11
C ASP A 511 -19.40 -21.89 -1.23
N LEU A 512 -19.91 -22.45 -2.34
CA LEU A 512 -20.49 -21.68 -3.44
C LEU A 512 -21.72 -20.88 -3.00
N GLU A 513 -22.65 -21.49 -2.27
CA GLU A 513 -23.85 -20.81 -1.79
C GLU A 513 -23.51 -19.69 -0.79
N LEU A 514 -22.58 -19.96 0.12
CA LEU A 514 -22.10 -18.96 1.07
C LEU A 514 -21.47 -17.77 0.34
N GLU A 515 -20.56 -18.01 -0.60
CA GLU A 515 -19.88 -16.93 -1.32
C GLU A 515 -20.86 -16.13 -2.21
N ARG A 516 -21.86 -16.78 -2.82
CA ARG A 516 -22.94 -16.09 -3.55
C ARG A 516 -23.72 -15.15 -2.64
N ALA A 517 -24.10 -15.62 -1.45
CA ALA A 517 -24.81 -14.81 -0.48
C ALA A 517 -23.97 -13.62 0.01
N LEU A 518 -22.69 -13.85 0.31
CA LEU A 518 -21.77 -12.79 0.73
C LEU A 518 -21.58 -11.72 -0.36
N SER A 519 -21.31 -12.14 -1.60
CA SER A 519 -21.15 -11.23 -2.74
C SER A 519 -22.40 -10.38 -2.95
N ALA A 520 -23.58 -11.00 -2.92
CA ALA A 520 -24.85 -10.30 -3.08
C ALA A 520 -25.07 -9.23 -1.99
N GLU A 521 -24.83 -9.56 -0.72
CA GLU A 521 -24.99 -8.60 0.38
C GLU A 521 -23.93 -7.49 0.38
N LEU A 522 -22.69 -7.77 -0.04
CA LEU A 522 -21.66 -6.73 -0.21
C LEU A 522 -22.01 -5.76 -1.33
N ILE A 523 -22.48 -6.25 -2.48
CA ILE A 523 -22.90 -5.39 -3.60
C ILE A 523 -24.09 -4.51 -3.17
N LYS A 524 -25.05 -5.05 -2.43
CA LYS A 524 -26.13 -4.26 -1.83
C LYS A 524 -25.57 -3.22 -0.86
N GLY A 525 -24.64 -3.60 0.00
CA GLY A 525 -23.96 -2.70 0.94
C GLY A 525 -23.19 -1.55 0.27
N VAL A 526 -22.70 -1.75 -0.96
CA VAL A 526 -22.11 -0.68 -1.78
C VAL A 526 -23.19 0.25 -2.35
N LEU A 527 -24.30 -0.30 -2.86
CA LEU A 527 -25.40 0.50 -3.42
C LEU A 527 -26.18 1.28 -2.35
N THR A 528 -26.28 0.73 -1.14
CA THR A 528 -26.87 1.38 0.03
C THR A 528 -25.80 1.54 1.11
N PRO A 529 -24.84 2.46 0.92
CA PRO A 529 -23.72 2.61 1.82
C PRO A 529 -24.18 3.12 3.19
N ARG A 530 -23.36 2.81 4.19
CA ARG A 530 -23.46 3.45 5.49
C ARG A 530 -22.98 4.89 5.34
N VAL A 531 -23.82 5.81 5.83
CA VAL A 531 -23.50 7.23 5.93
C VAL A 531 -23.48 7.57 7.41
N SER A 532 -22.31 7.93 7.92
CA SER A 532 -22.14 8.36 9.32
C SER A 532 -21.65 9.78 9.37
N LEU A 533 -22.27 10.60 10.22
CA LEU A 533 -21.80 11.95 10.50
C LEU A 533 -20.51 11.87 11.31
N ASP A 534 -19.42 12.45 10.79
CA ASP A 534 -18.14 12.54 11.50
C ASP A 534 -17.98 13.88 12.23
N ALA A 535 -18.26 14.99 11.55
CA ALA A 535 -18.18 16.31 12.13
C ALA A 535 -19.31 17.24 11.67
N VAL A 536 -19.71 18.15 12.56
CA VAL A 536 -20.65 19.24 12.29
C VAL A 536 -20.06 20.58 12.75
N CYS A 537 -20.25 21.61 11.93
CA CYS A 537 -19.89 22.98 12.24
C CYS A 537 -21.06 23.93 11.97
N ALA A 538 -21.45 24.74 12.95
CA ALA A 538 -22.31 25.89 12.72
C ALA A 538 -21.44 27.14 12.50
N ALA A 539 -21.54 27.77 11.34
CA ALA A 539 -20.79 28.97 11.00
C ALA A 539 -21.72 30.18 10.93
N PHE A 540 -21.45 31.19 11.75
CA PHE A 540 -22.13 32.47 11.75
C PHE A 540 -21.26 33.49 11.03
N LEU A 541 -21.76 34.05 9.92
CA LEU A 541 -21.06 35.04 9.12
C LEU A 541 -21.70 36.41 9.35
N SER A 542 -20.89 37.42 9.68
CA SER A 542 -21.39 38.78 9.82
C SER A 542 -20.26 39.82 9.78
N GLY A 543 -20.62 41.01 9.30
CA GLY A 543 -19.81 42.23 9.36
C GLY A 543 -20.09 43.11 10.59
N ASP A 544 -20.95 42.70 11.52
CA ASP A 544 -21.31 43.51 12.70
C ASP A 544 -20.12 43.67 13.67
N LEU A 545 -19.57 44.89 13.71
CA LEU A 545 -18.45 45.28 14.56
C LEU A 545 -18.83 45.34 16.06
N ASP A 546 -20.06 45.72 16.40
CA ASP A 546 -20.51 45.79 17.79
C ASP A 546 -20.63 44.39 18.38
N LEU A 547 -21.17 43.45 17.58
CA LEU A 547 -21.28 42.05 17.97
C LEU A 547 -19.90 41.38 18.02
N ALA A 548 -19.02 41.64 17.05
CA ALA A 548 -17.62 41.18 17.11
C ALA A 548 -16.90 41.70 18.37
N GLY A 549 -17.13 42.96 18.74
CA GLY A 549 -16.60 43.56 19.97
C GLY A 549 -17.16 42.91 21.24
N ALA A 550 -18.44 42.54 21.25
CA ALA A 550 -19.05 41.81 22.37
C ALA A 550 -18.47 40.40 22.51
N LEU A 551 -18.29 39.68 21.41
CA LEU A 551 -17.66 38.35 21.37
C LEU A 551 -16.18 38.41 21.80
N ALA A 552 -15.49 39.51 21.51
CA ALA A 552 -14.11 39.74 21.94
C ALA A 552 -13.97 39.97 23.44
N ARG A 553 -14.98 40.56 24.08
CA ARG A 553 -15.00 40.80 25.54
C ARG A 553 -15.40 39.56 26.34
N ALA A 554 -16.14 38.64 25.72
CA ALA A 554 -16.59 37.37 26.30
C ALA A 554 -15.59 36.23 26.14
#